data_AF-A0A3R6E999-F1
#
_entry.id   AF-A0A3R6E999-F1
#
_cell.length_a   1.000
_cell.length_b   1.000
_cell.length_c   1.000
_cell.angle_alpha   90.00
_cell.angle_beta   90.00
_cell.angle_gamma   90.00
#
_symmetry.space_group_name_H-M   'P 1'
#
loop_
_entity.id
_entity.type
_entity.pdbx_description
1 polymer ?
#
loop_
_entity_poly.entity_id
_entity_poly.type
_entity_poly.pdbx_seq_one_letter_code
_entity_poly.pdbx_strand_id
1 'polypeptide(L)'
;MSKYKKGIVEDIKKEKVFEENQQHLKDKYNMTGEAVVIVEKNNLLKYLIKYGVALIRLVVTIAILVLATLGVLTIVYPNSRHALLFVLEDIYSQMCVYLPFLSSLR
;
A
#
# COMPACT_ATOMS: atom_id res chain seq x y z
N MET A 1 35.79 14.42 34.30
CA MET A 1 36.56 14.87 33.12
C MET A 1 36.37 13.98 31.86
N SER A 2 36.40 12.64 31.96
CA SER A 2 36.34 11.75 30.78
C SER A 2 35.01 11.76 29.98
N LYS A 3 33.85 11.91 30.64
CA LYS A 3 32.53 11.92 29.96
C LYS A 3 32.34 13.11 29.01
N TYR A 4 32.81 14.30 29.36
CA TYR A 4 32.71 15.50 28.52
C TYR A 4 33.56 15.37 27.25
N LYS A 5 34.73 14.72 27.35
CA LYS A 5 35.61 14.47 26.21
C LYS A 5 34.99 13.50 25.19
N LYS A 6 34.22 12.50 25.66
CA LYS A 6 33.49 11.57 24.77
C LYS A 6 32.34 12.26 24.02
N GLY A 7 31.52 13.06 24.70
CA GLY A 7 30.42 13.78 24.07
C GLY A 7 30.90 14.74 22.98
N ILE A 8 31.94 15.54 23.26
CA ILE A 8 32.51 16.48 22.30
C ILE A 8 33.06 15.75 21.06
N VAL A 9 33.73 14.60 21.23
CA VAL A 9 34.27 13.84 20.10
C VAL A 9 33.16 13.20 19.25
N GLU A 10 32.08 12.75 19.86
CA GLU A 10 30.91 12.22 19.14
C GLU A 10 30.19 13.30 18.34
N ASP A 11 30.06 14.51 18.89
CA ASP A 11 29.41 15.61 18.18
C ASP A 11 30.26 16.15 17.02
N ILE A 12 31.58 16.26 17.19
CA ILE A 12 32.51 16.58 16.09
C ILE A 12 32.43 15.53 14.96
N LYS A 13 32.25 14.25 15.32
CA LYS A 13 32.13 13.17 14.32
C LYS A 13 30.82 13.26 13.54
N LYS A 14 29.72 13.61 14.21
CA LYS A 14 28.41 13.82 13.54
C LYS A 14 28.44 15.02 12.61
N GLU A 15 29.09 16.10 13.01
CA GLU A 15 29.22 17.32 12.20
C GLU A 15 30.03 17.06 10.93
N LYS A 16 31.16 16.33 11.02
CA LYS A 16 31.93 15.90 9.84
C LYS A 16 31.14 15.01 8.89
N VAL A 17 30.41 14.02 9.42
CA VAL A 17 29.57 13.14 8.60
C VAL A 17 28.44 13.92 7.92
N PHE A 18 27.90 14.95 8.58
CA PHE A 18 26.90 15.82 7.98
C PHE A 18 27.49 16.67 6.84
N GLU A 19 28.67 17.26 7.03
CA GLU A 19 29.37 18.03 6.00
C GLU A 19 29.75 17.18 4.78
N GLU A 20 30.29 15.98 4.98
CA GLU A 20 30.64 15.04 3.91
C GLU A 20 29.39 14.65 3.09
N ASN A 21 28.27 14.38 3.76
CA ASN A 21 27.00 14.09 3.10
C ASN A 21 26.48 15.30 2.31
N GLN A 22 26.59 16.52 2.85
CA GLN A 22 26.19 17.73 2.16
C GLN A 22 27.08 18.04 0.95
N GLN A 23 28.40 17.85 1.04
CA GLN A 23 29.31 17.97 -0.11
C GLN A 23 28.94 16.98 -1.22
N HIS A 24 28.74 15.72 -0.87
CA HIS A 24 28.36 14.69 -1.84
C HIS A 24 27.01 15.00 -2.52
N LEU A 25 26.05 15.58 -1.79
CA LEU A 25 24.78 16.06 -2.35
C LEU A 25 24.97 17.27 -3.28
N LYS A 26 25.81 18.24 -2.90
CA LYS A 26 26.10 19.44 -3.73
C LYS A 26 26.80 19.07 -5.04
N ASP A 27 27.73 18.11 -5.00
CA ASP A 27 28.44 17.59 -6.18
C ASP A 27 27.48 16.85 -7.12
N LYS A 28 26.60 15.99 -6.56
CA LYS A 28 25.61 15.22 -7.33
C LYS A 28 24.61 16.11 -8.09
N TYR A 29 24.27 17.28 -7.54
CA TYR A 29 23.27 18.20 -8.12
C TYR A 29 23.87 19.46 -8.77
N ASN A 30 25.20 19.58 -8.92
CA ASN A 30 25.91 20.71 -9.56
C ASN A 30 25.47 22.10 -9.05
N MET A 31 25.35 22.30 -7.73
CA MET A 31 24.97 23.60 -7.15
C MET A 31 26.10 24.23 -6.32
N THR A 32 26.66 25.34 -6.82
CA THR A 32 27.73 26.13 -6.17
C THR A 32 27.17 27.21 -5.23
N GLY A 33 26.31 26.80 -4.28
CA GLY A 33 25.71 27.69 -3.28
C GLY A 33 26.10 27.30 -1.86
N GLU A 34 26.86 28.16 -1.17
CA GLU A 34 27.37 27.91 0.19
C GLU A 34 26.24 27.77 1.23
N ALA A 35 25.10 28.44 1.01
CA ALA A 35 23.98 28.57 1.96
C ALA A 35 22.75 27.67 1.69
N VAL A 36 22.87 26.60 0.90
CA VAL A 36 21.74 25.70 0.59
C VAL A 36 21.98 24.31 1.20
N VAL A 37 21.17 23.94 2.19
CA VAL A 37 21.13 22.58 2.76
C VAL A 37 20.17 21.75 1.93
N ILE A 38 20.69 20.71 1.27
CA ILE A 38 19.88 19.81 0.44
C ILE A 38 19.40 18.67 1.33
N VAL A 39 18.08 18.54 1.47
CA VAL A 39 17.44 17.43 2.17
C VAL A 39 16.70 16.60 1.14
N GLU A 40 17.22 15.41 0.81
CA GLU A 40 16.48 14.45 -0.02
C GLU A 40 15.21 14.03 0.73
N LYS A 41 14.05 14.43 0.20
CA LYS A 41 12.76 14.14 0.79
C LYS A 41 12.16 12.90 0.13
N ASN A 42 12.33 11.76 0.78
CA ASN A 42 11.84 10.48 0.28
C ASN A 42 10.33 10.38 0.52
N ASN A 43 9.52 10.74 -0.48
CA ASN A 43 8.05 10.65 -0.41
C ASN A 43 7.50 9.25 -0.78
N LEU A 44 8.34 8.20 -0.70
CA LEU A 44 8.00 6.84 -1.12
C LEU A 44 6.72 6.31 -0.47
N LEU A 45 6.50 6.60 0.81
CA LEU A 45 5.29 6.20 1.52
C LEU A 45 4.00 6.80 0.92
N LYS A 46 4.04 8.08 0.51
CA LYS A 46 2.90 8.73 -0.14
C LYS A 46 2.58 8.09 -1.49
N TYR A 47 3.62 7.74 -2.25
CA TYR A 47 3.46 7.04 -3.52
C TYR A 47 2.92 5.63 -3.32
N LEU A 48 3.44 4.87 -2.35
CA LEU A 48 2.95 3.52 -2.03
C LEU A 48 1.46 3.51 -1.69
N ILE A 49 0.99 4.42 -0.83
CA ILE A 49 -0.43 4.50 -0.48
C ILE A 49 -1.28 4.85 -1.72
N LYS A 50 -0.82 5.81 -2.53
CA LYS A 50 -1.53 6.22 -3.76
C LYS A 50 -1.65 5.08 -4.76
N TYR A 51 -0.57 4.34 -5.00
CA TYR A 51 -0.57 3.18 -5.90
C TYR A 51 -1.34 2.00 -5.32
N GLY A 52 -1.28 1.76 -4.01
CA GLY A 52 -2.05 0.71 -3.34
C GLY A 52 -3.57 0.92 -3.50
N VAL A 53 -4.06 2.14 -3.28
CA VAL A 53 -5.48 2.47 -3.49
C VAL A 53 -5.87 2.32 -4.96
N ALA A 54 -5.01 2.74 -5.89
CA ALA A 54 -5.27 2.60 -7.32
C ALA A 54 -5.34 1.12 -7.73
N LEU A 55 -4.46 0.27 -7.19
CA LEU A 55 -4.45 -1.17 -7.46
C LEU A 55 -5.73 -1.83 -6.96
N ILE A 56 -6.17 -1.52 -5.73
CA ILE A 56 -7.42 -2.05 -5.18
C ILE A 56 -8.60 -1.65 -6.07
N ARG A 57 -8.67 -0.38 -6.50
CA ARG A 57 -9.73 0.08 -7.41
C ARG A 57 -9.72 -0.70 -8.72
N LEU A 58 -8.56 -0.93 -9.31
CA LEU A 58 -8.41 -1.70 -10.55
C LEU A 58 -8.93 -3.13 -10.37
N VAL A 59 -8.54 -3.81 -9.29
CA VAL A 59 -9.01 -5.17 -8.99
C VAL A 59 -10.52 -5.19 -8.81
N VAL A 60 -11.09 -4.25 -8.07
CA VAL A 60 -12.55 -4.14 -7.87
C VAL A 60 -13.26 -3.89 -9.20
N THR A 61 -12.74 -3.02 -10.07
CA THR A 61 -13.32 -2.78 -11.39
C THR A 61 -13.30 -4.04 -12.26
N ILE A 62 -12.20 -4.81 -12.28
CA ILE A 62 -12.14 -6.08 -13.00
C ILE A 62 -13.15 -7.08 -12.44
N ALA A 63 -13.23 -7.21 -11.11
CA ALA A 63 -14.18 -8.11 -10.47
C ALA A 63 -15.63 -7.76 -10.83
N ILE A 64 -15.98 -6.47 -10.82
CA ILE A 64 -17.31 -5.99 -11.24
C ILE A 64 -17.58 -6.31 -12.70
N LEU A 65 -16.61 -6.13 -13.60
CA LEU A 65 -16.77 -6.47 -15.02
C LEU A 65 -17.04 -7.95 -15.23
N VAL A 66 -16.27 -8.83 -14.57
CA VAL A 66 -16.49 -10.28 -14.63
C VAL A 66 -17.87 -10.62 -14.08
N LEU A 67 -18.23 -10.08 -12.91
CA LEU A 67 -19.53 -10.33 -12.30
C LEU A 67 -20.69 -9.83 -13.19
N ALA A 68 -20.52 -8.68 -13.85
CA ALA A 68 -21.50 -8.16 -14.80
C ALA A 68 -21.66 -9.07 -16.01
N THR A 69 -20.56 -9.58 -16.59
CA THR A 69 -20.64 -10.53 -17.70
C THR A 69 -21.33 -11.84 -17.32
N LEU A 70 -21.05 -12.38 -16.14
CA LEU A 70 -21.75 -13.56 -15.61
C LEU A 70 -23.24 -13.28 -15.37
N GLY A 71 -23.56 -12.11 -14.82
CA GLY A 71 -24.93 -11.64 -14.64
C GLY A 71 -25.71 -11.61 -15.96
N VAL A 72 -25.16 -10.98 -16.99
CA VAL A 72 -25.77 -10.94 -18.33
C VAL A 72 -25.91 -12.35 -18.91
N LEU A 73 -24.88 -13.19 -18.80
CA LEU A 73 -24.91 -14.55 -19.33
C LEU A 73 -26.02 -15.40 -18.71
N THR A 74 -26.26 -15.24 -17.40
CA THR A 74 -27.31 -15.99 -16.67
C THR A 74 -28.73 -15.49 -16.92
N ILE A 75 -28.89 -14.24 -17.36
CA ILE A 75 -30.19 -13.75 -17.84
C ILE A 75 -30.55 -14.41 -19.18
N VAL A 76 -29.56 -14.58 -20.07
CA VAL A 76 -29.77 -15.15 -21.40
C VAL A 76 -29.95 -16.68 -21.35
N TYR A 77 -29.21 -17.37 -20.48
CA TYR A 77 -29.22 -18.83 -20.38
C TYR A 77 -29.86 -19.33 -19.06
N PRO A 78 -31.10 -19.85 -19.09
CA PRO A 78 -31.81 -20.27 -17.88
C PRO A 78 -31.14 -21.44 -17.16
N ASN A 79 -30.50 -22.36 -17.88
CA ASN A 79 -29.78 -23.49 -17.28
C ASN A 79 -28.58 -23.03 -16.43
N SER A 80 -27.83 -22.03 -16.91
CA SER A 80 -26.69 -21.46 -16.19
C SER A 80 -27.13 -20.73 -14.92
N ARG A 81 -28.29 -20.07 -14.94
CA ARG A 81 -28.87 -19.40 -13.76
C ARG A 81 -29.13 -20.38 -12.61
N HIS A 82 -29.75 -21.52 -12.90
CA HIS A 82 -30.05 -22.51 -11.87
C HIS A 82 -28.79 -23.09 -11.23
N ALA A 83 -27.76 -23.38 -12.05
CA ALA A 83 -26.48 -23.84 -11.53
C ALA A 83 -25.80 -22.80 -10.61
N LEU A 84 -25.82 -21.51 -10.99
CA LEU A 84 -25.24 -20.46 -10.15
C LEU A 84 -26.00 -20.27 -8.83
N LEU A 85 -27.33 -20.23 -8.87
CA LEU A 85 -28.14 -20.07 -7.66
C LEU A 85 -27.96 -21.23 -6.69
N PHE A 86 -27.88 -22.46 -7.20
CA PHE A 86 -27.64 -23.65 -6.39
C PHE A 86 -26.29 -23.56 -5.65
N VAL A 87 -25.22 -23.21 -6.37
CA VAL A 87 -23.89 -23.04 -5.75
C VAL A 87 -23.91 -21.90 -4.73
N LEU A 88 -24.64 -20.81 -4.99
CA LEU A 88 -24.72 -19.68 -4.08
C LEU A 88 -25.47 -20.04 -2.77
N GLU A 89 -26.58 -20.78 -2.88
CA GLU A 89 -27.32 -21.30 -1.72
C GLU A 89 -26.47 -22.29 -0.91
N ASP A 90 -25.73 -23.18 -1.58
CA ASP A 90 -24.86 -24.15 -0.91
C ASP A 90 -23.73 -23.45 -0.15
N ILE A 91 -23.06 -22.47 -0.77
CA ILE A 91 -22.04 -21.65 -0.11
C ILE A 91 -22.63 -20.91 1.10
N TYR A 92 -23.82 -20.32 0.95
CA TYR A 92 -24.48 -19.61 2.05
C TYR A 92 -24.83 -20.55 3.21
N SER A 93 -25.34 -21.74 2.90
CA SER A 93 -25.63 -22.78 3.87
C SER A 93 -24.37 -23.19 4.63
N GLN A 94 -23.27 -23.46 3.90
CA GLN A 94 -21.98 -23.77 4.51
C GLN A 94 -21.46 -22.63 5.38
N MET A 95 -21.56 -21.37 4.95
CA MET A 95 -21.19 -20.22 5.77
C MET A 95 -22.02 -20.14 7.06
N CYS A 96 -23.33 -20.38 6.99
CA CYS A 96 -24.18 -20.41 8.19
C CYS A 96 -23.77 -21.50 9.18
N VAL A 97 -23.29 -22.65 8.69
CA VAL A 97 -22.76 -23.75 9.52
C VAL A 97 -21.45 -23.36 10.20
N TYR A 98 -20.51 -22.74 9.46
CA TYR A 98 -19.21 -22.34 10.02
C TYR A 98 -19.27 -21.07 10.88
N LEU A 99 -20.23 -20.18 10.62
CA LEU A 99 -20.41 -18.90 11.30
C LEU A 99 -21.86 -18.79 11.81
N PRO A 100 -22.20 -19.43 12.93
CA PRO A 100 -23.57 -19.52 13.42
C PRO A 100 -24.19 -18.16 13.77
N PHE A 101 -23.40 -17.11 14.00
CA PHE A 101 -23.93 -15.75 14.20
C PHE A 101 -24.66 -15.22 12.95
N LEU A 102 -24.30 -15.66 11.73
CA LEU A 102 -24.98 -15.27 10.49
C LEU A 102 -26.40 -15.86 10.42
N SER A 103 -26.63 -17.00 11.06
CA SER A 103 -27.97 -17.62 11.13
C SER A 103 -28.94 -16.86 12.05
N SER A 104 -28.43 -16.00 12.94
CA SER A 104 -29.27 -15.20 13.85
C SER A 104 -29.73 -13.86 13.25
N LEU A 105 -29.28 -13.50 12.03
CA LEU A 105 -29.69 -12.28 11.32
C LEU A 105 -30.92 -12.48 10.41
N ARG A 106 -31.50 -13.68 10.41
CA ARG A 106 -32.69 -14.05 9.63
C ARG A 106 -33.98 -13.70 10.37
#